data_AF-A0A523H7I6-F1
#
_entry.id   AF-A0A523H7I6-F1
#
_cell.length_a   1.000
_cell.length_b   1.000
_cell.length_c   1.000
_cell.angle_alpha   90.00
_cell.angle_beta   90.00
_cell.angle_gamma   90.00
#
_symmetry.space_group_name_H-M   'P 1'
#
loop_
_entity.id
_entity.type
_entity.pdbx_description
1 polymer ?
#
loop_
_entity_poly.entity_id
_entity_poly.type
_entity_poly.pdbx_seq_one_letter_code
_entity_poly.pdbx_strand_id
1 'polypeptide(L)'
;MKIPKIENIHNQVLEVVSQDNALDMSTWHTCETTHCRAGWVVNLAGREGKELERKTSTGFAALQIYNASSEIKVSPPRFLETDEKAMEDIKRCAKEELTPTP
;
A
#
# COMPACT_ATOMS: atom_id res chain seq x y z
N MET A 1 -5.27 -11.87 16.31
CA MET A 1 -5.15 -11.43 14.91
C MET A 1 -3.75 -10.87 14.73
N LYS A 2 -2.93 -11.45 13.87
CA LYS A 2 -1.57 -10.96 13.61
C LYS A 2 -1.63 -10.00 12.43
N ILE A 3 -1.02 -8.83 12.56
CA ILE A 3 -0.86 -7.88 11.45
C ILE A 3 0.46 -8.25 10.76
N PRO A 4 0.46 -8.60 9.47
CA PRO A 4 1.68 -8.92 8.76
C PRO A 4 2.56 -7.68 8.65
N LYS A 5 3.88 -7.89 8.72
CA LYS A 5 4.88 -6.85 8.51
C LYS A 5 5.59 -7.09 7.18
N ILE A 6 5.74 -6.03 6.40
CA ILE A 6 6.43 -6.02 5.12
C ILE A 6 7.68 -5.15 5.28
N GLU A 7 8.87 -5.72 5.11
CA GLU A 7 10.10 -4.93 5.16
C GLU A 7 10.21 -4.04 3.92
N ASN A 8 10.60 -2.78 4.10
CA ASN A 8 10.66 -1.79 3.02
C ASN A 8 9.36 -1.68 2.21
N ILE A 9 8.23 -1.59 2.92
CA ILE A 9 6.89 -1.61 2.33
C ILE A 9 6.70 -0.52 1.28
N HIS A 10 7.28 0.66 1.46
CA HIS A 10 7.10 1.76 0.50
C HIS A 10 7.86 1.50 -0.80
N ASN A 11 9.06 0.93 -0.72
CA ASN A 11 9.84 0.50 -1.88
C ASN A 11 9.15 -0.65 -2.62
N GLN A 12 8.66 -1.67 -1.91
CA GLN A 12 7.92 -2.77 -2.54
C GLN A 12 6.64 -2.27 -3.23
N VAL A 13 5.91 -1.36 -2.59
CA VAL A 13 4.74 -0.74 -3.22
C VAL A 13 5.15 0.07 -4.45
N LEU A 14 6.23 0.85 -4.39
CA LEU A 14 6.73 1.60 -5.55
C LEU A 14 7.10 0.66 -6.72
N GLU A 15 7.75 -0.46 -6.45
CA GLU A 15 8.15 -1.44 -7.45
C GLU A 15 6.94 -1.99 -8.21
N VAL A 16 5.90 -2.44 -7.50
CA VAL A 16 4.72 -3.04 -8.13
C VAL A 16 3.85 -2.01 -8.86
N VAL A 17 3.68 -0.79 -8.31
CA VAL A 17 2.86 0.25 -8.96
C VAL A 17 3.54 0.92 -10.15
N SER A 18 4.87 0.74 -10.30
CA SER A 18 5.62 1.27 -11.43
C SER A 18 5.49 0.43 -12.70
N GLN A 19 4.83 -0.73 -12.63
CA GLN A 19 4.52 -1.53 -13.80
C GLN A 19 3.34 -0.94 -14.59
N ASP A 20 3.33 -1.16 -15.91
CA ASP A 20 2.27 -0.66 -16.79
C ASP A 20 0.89 -1.16 -16.33
N ASN A 21 -0.06 -0.24 -16.16
CA ASN A 21 -1.43 -0.51 -15.70
C ASN A 21 -1.51 -1.20 -14.33
N ALA A 22 -0.54 -1.01 -13.44
CA ALA A 22 -0.54 -1.64 -12.12
C ALA A 22 -1.27 -0.82 -11.05
N LEU A 23 -1.35 0.51 -11.20
CA LEU A 23 -2.04 1.40 -10.26
C LEU A 23 -3.33 1.94 -10.88
N ASP A 24 -4.45 1.70 -10.20
CA ASP A 24 -5.74 2.35 -10.48
C ASP A 24 -6.38 2.74 -9.14
N MET A 25 -6.47 4.04 -8.89
CA MET A 25 -7.09 4.63 -7.69
C MET A 25 -8.52 5.11 -7.98
N SER A 26 -9.00 5.02 -9.23
CA SER A 26 -10.32 5.48 -9.65
C SER A 26 -11.45 4.55 -9.19
N THR A 27 -11.12 3.28 -8.94
CA THR A 27 -12.10 2.27 -8.54
C THR A 27 -11.59 1.41 -7.38
N TRP A 28 -12.45 1.18 -6.39
CA TRP A 28 -12.15 0.23 -5.32
C TRP A 28 -12.31 -1.19 -5.87
N HIS A 29 -11.24 -1.99 -5.83
CA HIS A 29 -11.32 -3.45 -5.91
C HIS A 29 -11.80 -4.08 -7.23
N THR A 30 -11.83 -3.33 -8.34
CA THR A 30 -12.37 -3.84 -9.61
C THR A 30 -11.35 -4.55 -10.51
N CYS A 31 -10.13 -4.84 -10.06
CA CYS A 31 -9.13 -5.37 -10.97
C CYS A 31 -8.34 -6.57 -10.42
N GLU A 32 -8.26 -7.60 -11.26
CA GLU A 32 -7.53 -8.85 -11.03
C GLU A 32 -6.02 -8.65 -11.16
N THR A 33 -5.59 -7.73 -12.02
CA THR A 33 -4.17 -7.43 -12.34
C THR A 33 -3.74 -6.01 -11.96
N THR A 34 -4.70 -5.14 -11.63
CA THR A 34 -4.48 -3.73 -11.30
C THR A 34 -5.02 -3.50 -9.90
N HIS A 35 -4.28 -2.80 -9.06
CA HIS A 35 -4.72 -2.54 -7.70
C HIS A 35 -4.52 -1.08 -7.34
N CYS A 36 -5.42 -0.55 -6.52
CA CYS A 36 -5.14 0.68 -5.80
C CYS A 36 -3.98 0.43 -4.82
N ARG A 37 -3.37 1.50 -4.31
CA ARG A 37 -2.30 1.41 -3.31
C ARG A 37 -2.63 0.47 -2.14
N ALA A 38 -3.86 0.54 -1.62
CA ALA A 38 -4.29 -0.31 -0.52
C ALA A 38 -4.38 -1.79 -0.93
N GLY A 39 -4.86 -2.08 -2.14
CA GLY A 39 -4.91 -3.43 -2.70
C GLY A 39 -3.52 -4.04 -2.86
N TRP A 40 -2.54 -3.26 -3.35
CA TRP A 40 -1.15 -3.72 -3.44
C TRP A 40 -0.56 -4.07 -2.08
N VAL A 41 -0.81 -3.26 -1.06
CA VAL A 41 -0.32 -3.53 0.30
C VAL A 41 -0.89 -4.84 0.85
N VAL A 42 -2.19 -5.07 0.66
CA VAL A 42 -2.85 -6.33 1.07
C VAL A 42 -2.30 -7.52 0.28
N ASN A 43 -2.07 -7.35 -1.02
CA ASN A 43 -1.53 -8.39 -1.89
C ASN A 43 -0.08 -8.76 -1.50
N LEU A 44 0.78 -7.76 -1.27
CA LEU A 44 2.17 -7.94 -0.80
C LEU A 44 2.22 -8.62 0.58
N ALA A 45 1.25 -8.36 1.45
CA ALA A 45 1.10 -9.05 2.74
C ALA A 45 0.63 -10.52 2.61
N GLY A 46 0.35 -11.00 1.40
CA GLY A 46 0.03 -12.39 1.10
C GLY A 46 -1.23 -12.90 1.81
N ARG A 47 -1.20 -14.16 2.25
CA ARG A 47 -2.36 -14.84 2.87
C ARG A 47 -2.85 -14.14 4.12
N GLU A 48 -1.93 -13.63 4.94
CA GLU A 48 -2.26 -12.92 6.19
C GLU A 48 -2.93 -11.57 5.89
N GLY A 49 -2.44 -10.83 4.90
CA GLY A 49 -3.06 -9.60 4.42
C GLY A 49 -4.50 -9.82 3.94
N LYS A 50 -4.70 -10.80 3.07
CA LYS A 50 -6.04 -11.17 2.57
C LYS A 50 -6.99 -11.63 3.68
N GLU A 51 -6.48 -12.29 4.72
CA GLU A 51 -7.30 -12.66 5.88
C GLU A 51 -7.71 -11.44 6.72
N LEU A 52 -6.79 -10.49 6.92
CA LEU A 52 -7.06 -9.23 7.60
C LEU A 52 -8.10 -8.39 6.84
N GLU A 53 -7.97 -8.29 5.52
CA GLU A 53 -8.93 -7.64 4.64
C GLU A 53 -10.33 -8.27 4.75
N ARG A 54 -10.45 -9.61 4.64
CA ARG A 54 -11.73 -10.32 4.76
C ARG A 54 -12.46 -10.07 6.08
N LYS A 55 -11.72 -9.79 7.15
CA LYS A 55 -12.26 -9.53 8.49
C LYS A 55 -12.60 -8.06 8.72
N THR A 56 -12.12 -7.15 7.88
CA THR A 56 -12.24 -5.71 8.06
C THR A 56 -12.64 -5.03 6.74
N SER A 57 -11.70 -4.34 6.09
CA SER A 57 -11.82 -3.79 4.75
C SER A 57 -10.42 -3.58 4.18
N THR A 58 -10.28 -3.42 2.86
CA THR A 58 -8.99 -3.22 2.19
C THR A 58 -8.24 -1.99 2.70
N GLY A 59 -8.92 -0.86 2.84
CA GLY A 59 -8.32 0.38 3.36
C GLY A 59 -7.87 0.24 4.83
N PHE A 60 -8.67 -0.42 5.65
CA PHE A 60 -8.31 -0.66 7.06
C PHE A 60 -7.13 -1.64 7.15
N ALA A 61 -7.17 -2.74 6.41
CA ALA A 61 -6.11 -3.73 6.34
C ALA A 61 -4.78 -3.09 5.92
N ALA A 62 -4.79 -2.32 4.81
CA ALA A 62 -3.61 -1.64 4.32
C ALA A 62 -3.04 -0.64 5.34
N LEU A 63 -3.89 0.15 6.01
CA LEU A 63 -3.45 1.08 7.04
C LEU A 63 -2.77 0.36 8.22
N GLN A 64 -3.35 -0.74 8.68
CA GLN A 64 -2.77 -1.54 9.76
C GLN A 64 -1.43 -2.14 9.35
N ILE A 65 -1.31 -2.63 8.11
CA ILE A 65 -0.07 -3.17 7.56
C ILE A 65 0.99 -2.07 7.45
N TYR A 66 0.67 -0.88 6.93
CA TYR A 66 1.60 0.26 6.90
C TYR A 66 2.09 0.61 8.30
N ASN A 67 1.18 0.77 9.26
CA ASN A 67 1.52 1.12 10.64
C ASN A 67 2.41 0.08 11.33
N ALA A 68 2.27 -1.20 10.97
CA ALA A 68 3.10 -2.27 11.51
C ALA A 68 4.45 -2.42 10.81
N SER A 69 4.55 -1.94 9.56
CA SER A 69 5.67 -2.17 8.63
C SER A 69 6.63 -0.99 8.52
N SER A 70 6.16 0.24 8.77
CA SER A 70 6.94 1.47 8.59
C SER A 70 6.61 2.53 9.63
N GLU A 71 7.62 3.35 9.97
CA GLU A 71 7.42 4.56 10.76
C GLU A 71 6.82 5.70 9.93
N ILE A 72 7.00 5.67 8.61
CA ILE A 72 6.41 6.64 7.68
C ILE A 72 4.90 6.40 7.65
N LYS A 73 4.12 7.38 8.13
CA LYS A 73 2.68 7.25 8.24
C LYS A 73 1.98 7.61 6.93
N VAL A 74 1.08 6.73 6.51
CA VAL A 74 0.20 6.94 5.36
C VAL A 74 -1.18 7.33 5.85
N SER A 75 -1.62 8.54 5.53
CA SER A 75 -2.94 9.02 5.91
C SER A 75 -4.04 8.31 5.10
N PRO A 76 -5.19 7.94 5.69
CA PRO A 76 -6.29 7.27 4.97
C PRO A 76 -6.77 7.96 3.69
N PRO A 77 -6.81 9.31 3.58
CA PRO A 77 -7.16 9.98 2.33
C PRO A 77 -6.27 9.60 1.14
N ARG A 78 -5.01 9.15 1.37
CA ARG A 78 -4.10 8.69 0.31
C ARG A 78 -4.61 7.47 -0.46
N PHE A 79 -5.65 6.79 0.03
CA PHE A 79 -6.31 5.68 -0.67
C PHE A 79 -7.49 6.13 -1.56
N LEU A 80 -7.84 7.42 -1.54
CA LEU A 80 -8.97 8.00 -2.25
C LEU A 80 -8.55 9.13 -3.21
N GLU A 81 -7.25 9.30 -3.42
CA GLU A 81 -6.68 10.32 -4.30
C GLU A 81 -6.57 9.81 -5.74
N THR A 82 -6.27 10.72 -6.68
CA THR A 82 -5.98 10.34 -8.07
C THR A 82 -4.66 9.57 -8.17
N ASP A 83 -4.49 8.85 -9.27
CA ASP A 83 -3.28 8.07 -9.55
C ASP A 83 -2.01 8.92 -9.45
N GLU A 84 -2.02 10.15 -9.97
CA GLU A 84 -0.87 11.05 -9.93
C GLU A 84 -0.46 11.40 -8.50
N LYS A 85 -1.43 11.80 -7.67
CA LYS A 85 -1.19 12.16 -6.27
C LYS A 85 -0.75 10.95 -5.43
N ALA A 86 -1.36 9.80 -5.69
CA ALA A 86 -0.98 8.56 -5.05
C ALA A 86 0.47 8.18 -5.42
N MET A 87 0.84 8.30 -6.69
CA MET A 87 2.21 8.03 -7.16
C MET A 87 3.24 9.00 -6.59
N GLU A 88 2.93 10.29 -6.50
CA GLU A 88 3.79 11.28 -5.84
C GLU A 88 4.06 10.91 -4.38
N ASP A 89 3.02 10.55 -3.63
CA ASP A 89 3.17 10.15 -2.23
C ASP A 89 3.92 8.83 -2.07
N ILE A 90 3.67 7.84 -2.94
CA ILE A 90 4.40 6.56 -2.93
C ILE A 90 5.89 6.79 -3.16
N LYS A 91 6.26 7.59 -4.18
CA LYS A 91 7.67 7.93 -4.48
C LYS A 91 8.33 8.67 -3.32
N ARG A 92 7.62 9.62 -2.69
CA ARG A 92 8.10 10.35 -1.51
C ARG A 92 8.39 9.39 -0.37
N CYS A 93 7.45 8.51 -0.02
CA CYS A 93 7.62 7.55 1.06
C CYS A 93 8.75 6.54 0.79
N ALA A 94 8.85 6.03 -0.44
CA ALA A 94 9.91 5.08 -0.82
C ALA A 94 11.31 5.71 -0.70
N LYS A 95 11.43 6.98 -1.11
CA LYS A 95 12.68 7.74 -0.94
C LYS A 95 13.02 7.94 0.53
N GLU A 96 12.04 8.34 1.35
CA GLU A 96 12.22 8.51 2.80
C GLU A 96 12.64 7.20 3.49
N GLU A 97 12.10 6.07 3.04
CA GLU A 97 12.42 4.74 3.57
C GLU A 97 13.87 4.31 3.27
N LEU A 98 14.45 4.77 2.16
CA LEU A 98 15.86 4.52 1.79
C LEU A 98 16.83 5.54 2.39
N THR A 99 16.34 6.67 2.90
CA THR A 99 17.15 7.64 3.63
C THR A 99 16.92 7.44 5.12
N PRO A 100 17.66 6.53 5.78
CA PRO A 100 17.57 6.43 7.23
C PRO A 100 17.93 7.80 7.81
N THR A 101 16.99 8.37 8.58
CA THR A 101 17.25 9.57 9.36
C THR A 101 18.48 9.33 10.23
N PRO A 102 19.48 10.24 10.25
CA PRO A 102 20.66 10.09 11.10
C PRO A 102 20.33 10.11 12.59
#